data_AF-A0A4X1VB91-F1
#
_entry.id   AF-A0A4X1VB91-F1
#
_cell.length_a   1.000
_cell.length_b   1.000
_cell.length_c   1.000
_cell.angle_alpha   90.00
_cell.angle_beta   90.00
_cell.angle_gamma   90.00
#
_symmetry.space_group_name_H-M   'P 1'
#
loop_
_entity.id
_entity.type
_entity.pdbx_description
1 polymer ?
#
loop_
_entity_poly.entity_id
_entity_poly.type
_entity_poly.pdbx_seq_one_letter_code
_entity_poly.pdbx_strand_id
1 'polypeptide(L)'
;MDKHFLLLLALFCCIVAVIPLTCITCHLRTQTDRCRRGFGVCVAKKHETCMILKIFQDKTLQLSYLVCQKFCRDLTYVRNNRTYVHTCCNYDYCNFKI
;
A
#
# COMPACT_ATOMS: atom_id res chain seq x y z
N MET A 1 -7.42 -27.09 -37.32
CA MET A 1 -7.78 -25.69 -37.02
C MET A 1 -6.68 -25.20 -36.06
N ASP A 2 -6.88 -24.23 -35.18
CA ASP A 2 -6.11 -24.17 -33.91
C ASP A 2 -4.75 -23.44 -33.81
N LYS A 3 -3.98 -23.16 -34.88
CA LYS A 3 -2.73 -22.37 -34.69
C LYS A 3 -2.99 -20.88 -34.44
N HIS A 4 -3.93 -20.28 -35.19
CA HIS A 4 -4.31 -18.88 -35.00
C HIS A 4 -5.08 -18.65 -33.69
N PHE A 5 -5.87 -19.63 -33.26
CA PHE A 5 -6.64 -19.53 -32.02
C PHE A 5 -5.72 -19.58 -30.78
N LEU A 6 -4.70 -20.45 -30.80
CA LEU A 6 -3.67 -20.49 -29.76
C LEU A 6 -2.84 -19.20 -29.73
N LEU A 7 -2.53 -18.62 -30.89
CA LEU A 7 -1.77 -17.37 -30.98
C LEU A 7 -2.57 -16.17 -30.45
N LEU A 8 -3.87 -16.12 -30.78
CA LEU A 8 -4.81 -15.13 -30.24
C LEU A 8 -5.00 -15.28 -28.73
N LEU A 9 -5.13 -16.51 -28.23
CA LEU A 9 -5.24 -16.81 -26.79
C LEU A 9 -3.97 -16.40 -26.04
N ALA A 10 -2.78 -16.68 -26.60
CA ALA A 10 -1.51 -16.27 -26.03
C ALA A 10 -1.36 -14.74 -25.99
N LEU A 11 -1.75 -14.04 -27.07
CA LEU A 11 -1.80 -12.58 -27.08
C LEU A 11 -2.78 -12.04 -26.03
N PHE A 12 -3.96 -12.64 -25.89
CA PHE A 12 -4.96 -12.22 -24.90
C PHE A 12 -4.48 -12.43 -23.46
N CYS A 13 -3.76 -13.53 -23.18
CA CYS A 13 -3.15 -13.78 -21.88
C CYS A 13 -2.07 -12.75 -21.51
N CYS A 14 -1.26 -12.30 -22.47
CA CYS A 14 -0.20 -11.32 -22.22
C CYS A 14 -0.73 -9.91 -21.92
N ILE A 15 -1.92 -9.55 -22.42
CA ILE A 15 -2.52 -8.22 -22.20
C ILE A 15 -3.01 -8.05 -20.75
N VAL A 16 -3.31 -9.15 -20.04
CA VAL A 16 -3.82 -9.13 -18.65
C VAL A 16 -2.70 -9.30 -17.62
N ALA A 17 -1.44 -9.09 -18.01
CA ALA A 17 -0.34 -9.01 -17.04
C ALA A 17 -0.46 -7.71 -16.24
N VAL A 18 -1.20 -7.74 -15.14
CA VAL A 18 -1.24 -6.66 -14.15
C VAL A 18 0.16 -6.54 -13.56
N ILE A 19 0.86 -5.43 -13.88
CA ILE A 19 2.15 -5.12 -13.26
C ILE A 19 1.90 -5.01 -11.74
N PRO A 20 2.62 -5.78 -10.91
CA PRO A 20 2.34 -5.82 -9.48
C PRO A 20 2.81 -4.52 -8.83
N LEU A 21 1.89 -3.87 -8.10
CA LEU A 21 2.12 -2.59 -7.42
C LEU A 21 3.18 -2.74 -6.31
N THR A 22 4.13 -1.83 -6.27
CA THR A 22 5.23 -1.85 -5.30
C THR A 22 5.08 -0.72 -4.28
N CYS A 23 5.21 -1.02 -2.97
CA CYS A 23 5.03 -0.05 -1.89
C CYS A 23 6.22 -0.04 -0.93
N ILE A 24 6.48 1.09 -0.27
CA ILE A 24 7.43 1.13 0.85
C ILE A 24 6.81 0.47 2.07
N THR A 25 7.61 -0.28 2.83
CA THR A 25 7.23 -0.76 4.16
C THR A 25 7.96 0.01 5.24
N CYS A 26 7.25 0.31 6.33
CA CYS A 26 7.82 0.75 7.58
C CYS A 26 6.85 0.45 8.71
N HIS A 27 7.29 -0.34 9.68
CA HIS A 27 6.45 -0.75 10.81
C HIS A 27 6.51 0.24 11.97
N LEU A 28 7.46 1.17 11.97
CA LEU A 28 7.55 2.16 13.04
C LEU A 28 8.26 3.42 12.53
N ARG A 29 7.50 4.39 12.03
CA ARG A 29 8.01 5.73 11.70
C ARG A 29 7.52 6.72 12.74
N THR A 30 8.45 7.38 13.41
CA THR A 30 8.19 8.45 14.39
C THR A 30 8.24 9.83 13.73
N GLN A 31 7.89 10.89 14.46
CA GLN A 31 7.87 12.27 13.97
C GLN A 31 9.19 12.75 13.34
N THR A 32 10.34 12.15 13.71
CA THR A 32 11.67 12.45 13.15
C THR A 32 11.89 11.91 11.72
N ASP A 33 10.83 11.54 11.00
CA ASP A 33 10.78 10.99 9.63
C ASP A 33 11.66 9.78 9.30
N ARG A 34 12.39 9.24 10.28
CA ARG A 34 13.19 8.03 10.13
C ARG A 34 12.36 6.79 10.42
N CYS A 35 12.34 5.85 9.48
CA CYS A 35 11.83 4.51 9.75
C CYS A 35 12.74 3.80 10.74
N ARG A 36 12.20 3.41 11.90
CA ARG A 36 12.94 2.72 12.96
C ARG A 36 12.91 1.20 12.82
N ARG A 37 11.86 0.64 12.22
CA ARG A 37 11.67 -0.81 12.08
C ARG A 37 10.92 -1.15 10.81
N GLY A 38 11.29 -2.26 10.17
CA GLY A 38 10.57 -2.83 9.03
C GLY A 38 10.69 -1.99 7.76
N PHE A 39 11.78 -1.24 7.63
CA PHE A 39 12.07 -0.52 6.39
C PHE A 39 12.34 -1.52 5.26
N GLY A 40 11.70 -1.31 4.13
CA GLY A 40 11.83 -2.18 2.98
C GLY A 40 10.77 -1.88 1.93
N VAL A 41 10.46 -2.90 1.15
CA VAL A 41 9.52 -2.83 0.03
C VAL A 41 8.61 -4.06 0.10
N CYS A 42 7.32 -3.88 -0.19
CA CYS A 42 6.39 -4.98 -0.43
C CYS A 42 5.80 -4.86 -1.83
N VAL A 43 5.57 -6.02 -2.44
CA VAL A 43 4.85 -6.16 -3.70
C VAL A 43 3.41 -6.54 -3.35
N ALA A 44 2.47 -5.66 -3.70
CA ALA A 44 1.07 -5.81 -3.37
C ALA A 44 0.49 -7.06 -4.04
N LYS A 45 -0.14 -7.90 -3.23
CA LYS A 45 -0.87 -9.09 -3.69
C LYS A 45 -2.29 -8.73 -4.11
N LYS A 46 -3.07 -9.76 -4.47
CA LYS A 46 -4.47 -9.60 -4.89
C LYS A 46 -5.27 -8.83 -3.82
N HIS A 47 -5.87 -7.70 -4.24
CA HIS A 47 -6.63 -6.75 -3.41
C HIS A 47 -5.82 -5.99 -2.36
N GLU A 48 -4.49 -6.02 -2.45
CA GLU A 48 -3.64 -5.13 -1.65
C GLU A 48 -3.34 -3.86 -2.43
N THR A 49 -3.24 -2.74 -1.71
CA THR A 49 -2.70 -1.48 -2.22
C THR A 49 -1.75 -0.89 -1.20
N CYS A 50 -1.00 0.15 -1.58
CA CYS A 50 -0.17 0.85 -0.61
C CYS A 50 -1.06 1.60 0.39
N MET A 51 -0.63 1.60 1.66
CA MET A 51 -1.34 2.24 2.75
C MET A 51 -0.38 2.98 3.67
N ILE A 52 -0.86 4.10 4.19
CA ILE A 52 -0.27 4.84 5.30
C ILE A 52 -1.30 4.87 6.43
N LEU A 53 -0.88 4.42 7.60
CA LEU A 53 -1.61 4.63 8.85
C LEU A 53 -0.88 5.68 9.67
N LYS A 54 -1.55 6.78 10.02
CA LYS A 54 -1.05 7.76 10.99
C LYS A 54 -1.88 7.68 12.26
N ILE A 55 -1.22 7.61 13.41
CA ILE A 55 -1.85 7.61 14.73
C ILE A 55 -1.49 8.91 15.45
N PHE A 56 -2.51 9.69 15.79
CA PHE A 56 -2.38 10.94 16.51
C PHE A 56 -2.91 10.80 17.94
N GLN A 57 -2.26 11.49 18.85
CA GLN A 57 -2.73 11.73 20.21
C GLN A 57 -2.59 13.23 20.48
N ASP A 58 -3.67 13.88 20.90
CA ASP A 58 -3.70 15.33 21.15
C ASP A 58 -3.20 16.16 19.96
N LYS A 59 -3.56 15.74 18.73
CA LYS A 59 -3.11 16.32 17.44
C LYS A 59 -1.63 16.13 17.10
N THR A 60 -0.84 15.50 17.97
CA THR A 60 0.56 15.14 17.71
C THR A 60 0.65 13.76 17.07
N LEU A 61 1.39 13.65 15.96
CA LEU A 61 1.68 12.37 15.32
C LEU A 61 2.57 11.54 16.25
N GLN A 62 2.03 10.44 16.76
CA GLN A 62 2.77 9.53 17.62
C GLN A 62 3.62 8.59 16.77
N LEU A 63 2.96 7.97 15.79
CA LEU A 63 3.59 6.97 14.95
C LEU A 63 2.83 6.80 13.63
N SER A 64 3.56 6.29 12.64
CA SER A 64 3.01 5.94 11.34
C SER A 64 3.54 4.60 10.84
N TYR A 65 2.69 3.92 10.08
CA TYR A 65 2.99 2.67 9.40
C TYR A 65 2.84 2.85 7.89
N LEU A 66 3.73 2.21 7.14
CA LEU A 66 3.67 2.07 5.69
C LEU A 66 3.60 0.58 5.39
N VAL A 67 2.56 0.11 4.70
CA VAL A 67 2.33 -1.32 4.42
C VAL A 67 1.60 -1.54 3.10
N CYS A 68 1.65 -2.78 2.58
CA CYS A 68 0.68 -3.29 1.62
C CYS A 68 -0.56 -3.75 2.39
N GLN A 69 -1.70 -3.10 2.18
CA GLN A 69 -2.93 -3.33 2.93
C GLN A 69 -3.99 -3.97 2.05
N LYS A 70 -4.53 -5.09 2.51
CA LYS A 70 -5.68 -5.73 1.87
C LYS A 70 -6.95 -4.91 2.09
N PHE A 71 -7.75 -4.74 1.04
CA PHE A 71 -9.01 -3.99 1.09
C PHE A 71 -8.83 -2.57 1.67
N CYS A 72 -7.78 -1.88 1.23
CA CYS A 72 -7.47 -0.54 1.71
C CYS A 72 -8.63 0.42 1.41
N ARG A 73 -8.99 1.24 2.41
CA ARG A 73 -9.96 2.33 2.27
C ARG A 73 -9.50 3.55 3.07
N ASP A 74 -9.66 4.72 2.49
CA ASP A 74 -9.48 5.99 3.21
C ASP A 74 -10.53 6.10 4.30
N LEU A 75 -10.07 6.21 5.54
CA LEU A 75 -10.93 6.33 6.70
C LEU A 75 -10.20 7.02 7.85
N THR A 76 -10.98 7.73 8.65
CA THR A 76 -10.52 8.37 9.88
C THR A 76 -11.44 7.94 11.00
N TYR A 77 -10.88 7.45 12.10
CA TYR A 77 -11.65 7.04 13.28
C TYR A 77 -10.92 7.34 14.57
N VAL A 78 -11.67 7.42 15.66
CA VAL A 78 -11.13 7.66 17.01
C VAL A 78 -11.32 6.40 17.85
N ARG A 79 -10.26 5.96 18.52
CA ARG A 79 -10.29 4.84 19.48
C ARG A 79 -9.33 5.11 20.62
N ASN A 80 -9.78 4.94 21.86
CA ASN A 80 -8.95 5.14 23.07
C ASN A 80 -8.22 6.50 23.09
N ASN A 81 -8.94 7.60 22.82
CA ASN A 81 -8.40 8.97 22.71
C ASN A 81 -7.27 9.14 21.67
N ARG A 82 -7.21 8.27 20.67
CA ARG A 82 -6.28 8.38 19.54
C ARG A 82 -7.05 8.47 18.24
N THR A 83 -6.56 9.32 17.34
CA THR A 83 -7.10 9.46 15.98
C THR A 83 -6.26 8.63 15.02
N TYR A 84 -6.91 7.76 14.28
CA TYR A 84 -6.31 6.88 13.27
C TYR A 84 -6.72 7.40 11.90
N VAL A 85 -5.75 7.67 11.05
CA VAL A 85 -5.97 8.13 9.66
C VAL A 85 -5.36 7.11 8.73
N HIS A 86 -6.18 6.47 7.91
CA HIS A 86 -5.77 5.57 6.84
C HIS A 86 -5.80 6.33 5.52
N THR A 87 -4.72 6.24 4.76
CA THR A 87 -4.61 6.79 3.41
C THR A 87 -4.12 5.71 2.46
N CYS A 88 -4.84 5.50 1.38
CA CYS A 88 -4.59 4.48 0.38
C CYS A 88 -4.14 5.09 -0.95
N CYS A 89 -3.25 4.41 -1.66
CA CYS A 89 -2.80 4.85 -2.99
C CYS A 89 -2.39 3.65 -3.84
N ASN A 90 -2.44 3.81 -5.17
CA ASN A 90 -2.39 2.73 -6.15
C ASN A 90 -1.34 2.93 -7.26
N TYR A 91 -0.24 3.62 -6.96
CA TYR A 91 0.92 3.74 -7.85
C TYR A 91 2.22 3.46 -7.09
N ASP A 92 3.29 3.10 -7.80
CA ASP A 92 4.50 2.61 -7.15
C ASP A 92 5.11 3.63 -6.18
N TYR A 93 5.50 3.13 -5.00
CA TYR A 93 6.11 3.89 -3.90
C TYR A 93 5.31 5.11 -3.41
N CYS A 94 4.01 5.17 -3.73
CA CYS A 94 3.15 6.30 -3.39
C CYS A 94 3.10 6.61 -1.90
N ASN A 95 3.29 5.59 -1.05
CA ASN A 95 3.23 5.76 0.39
C ASN A 95 4.51 6.36 1.02
N PHE A 96 5.55 6.70 0.24
CA PHE A 96 6.80 7.25 0.76
C PHE A 96 6.73 8.75 1.09
N LYS A 97 6.04 9.53 0.24
CA LYS A 97 5.99 11.00 0.31
C LYS A 97 4.66 11.48 0.92
N ILE A 98 4.55 11.51 2.24
CA ILE A 98 3.57 12.34 2.98
C ILE A 98 4.24 12.93 4.21
#